data_AF-A0A7Y4SFF6-F1
#
_entry.id   AF-A0A7Y4SFF6-F1
#
_cell.length_a   1.000
_cell.length_b   1.000
_cell.length_c   1.000
_cell.angle_alpha   90.00
_cell.angle_beta   90.00
_cell.angle_gamma   90.00
#
_symmetry.space_group_name_H-M   'P 1'
#
loop_
_entity.id
_entity.type
_entity.pdbx_description
1 polymer ?
#
loop_
_entity_poly.entity_id
_entity_poly.type
_entity_poly.pdbx_seq_one_letter_code
_entity_poly.pdbx_strand_id
1 'polypeptide(L)'
;MMKHRILTLAVIGLFLSVSFAASTVMAAEKDGIMMKNGKIAKMYEGRDVGPMDRMTTMANGTKVMMNGKIVTKDGQQSQLEEGQIMMLDGKLIDNKSGK
;
A
#
# COMPACT_ATOMS: atom_id res chain seq x y z
N MET A 1 33.78 -18.52 -47.80
CA MET A 1 33.90 -18.64 -46.33
C MET A 1 33.90 -17.26 -45.68
N MET A 2 32.75 -16.58 -45.54
CA MET A 2 32.65 -15.26 -44.87
C MET A 2 31.18 -14.80 -44.63
N LYS A 3 30.25 -15.72 -44.33
CA LYS A 3 28.82 -15.36 -44.12
C LYS A 3 28.26 -15.73 -42.74
N HIS A 4 29.01 -16.44 -41.90
CA HIS A 4 28.52 -16.88 -40.59
C HIS A 4 28.82 -15.90 -39.44
N ARG A 5 29.82 -15.00 -39.59
CA ARG A 5 30.22 -14.06 -38.52
C ARG A 5 29.24 -12.90 -38.32
N ILE A 6 28.46 -12.57 -39.36
CA ILE A 6 27.46 -11.49 -39.31
C ILE A 6 26.15 -12.01 -38.70
N LEU A 7 25.83 -13.29 -38.91
CA LEU A 7 24.62 -13.93 -38.38
C LEU A 7 24.70 -14.17 -36.86
N THR A 8 25.90 -14.38 -36.30
CA THR A 8 26.09 -14.62 -34.85
C THR A 8 25.86 -13.36 -34.00
N LEU A 9 26.13 -12.17 -34.53
CA LEU A 9 26.00 -10.91 -33.79
C LEU A 9 24.53 -10.46 -33.64
N ALA A 10 23.65 -10.82 -34.57
CA ALA A 10 22.23 -10.44 -34.52
C ALA A 10 21.43 -11.22 -33.46
N VAL A 11 21.86 -12.44 -33.11
CA VAL A 11 21.15 -13.27 -32.11
C VAL A 11 21.47 -12.82 -30.68
N ILE A 12 22.67 -12.28 -30.43
CA ILE A 12 23.10 -11.81 -29.11
C ILE A 12 22.45 -10.45 -28.76
N GLY A 13 22.20 -9.60 -29.77
CA GLY A 13 21.51 -8.32 -29.57
C GLY A 13 20.02 -8.43 -29.22
N LEU A 14 19.36 -9.53 -29.60
CA LEU A 14 17.92 -9.70 -29.36
C LEU A 14 17.59 -10.13 -27.92
N PHE A 15 18.52 -10.82 -27.24
CA PHE A 15 18.31 -11.32 -25.87
C PHE A 15 18.57 -10.29 -24.76
N LEU A 16 19.20 -9.15 -25.07
CA LEU A 16 19.50 -8.09 -24.09
C LEU A 16 18.35 -7.10 -23.87
N SER A 17 17.23 -7.22 -24.60
CA SER A 17 16.13 -6.24 -24.54
C SER A 17 14.94 -6.66 -23.68
N VAL A 18 14.85 -7.92 -23.24
CA VAL A 18 13.64 -8.46 -22.56
C VAL A 18 13.76 -8.51 -21.03
N SER A 19 14.95 -8.28 -20.47
CA SER A 19 15.17 -8.50 -19.04
C SER A 19 15.37 -7.19 -18.27
N PHE A 20 14.34 -6.35 -18.20
CA PHE A 20 13.87 -5.75 -16.94
C PHE A 20 12.61 -4.90 -17.18
N ALA A 21 11.56 -5.52 -17.72
CA ALA A 21 10.23 -4.95 -17.57
C ALA A 21 9.88 -4.90 -16.07
N ALA A 22 9.81 -3.68 -15.54
CA ALA A 22 9.00 -3.28 -14.40
C ALA A 22 9.05 -4.20 -13.16
N SER A 23 10.16 -4.17 -12.43
CA SER A 23 10.03 -4.20 -10.96
C SER A 23 9.77 -2.77 -10.50
N THR A 24 8.58 -2.24 -10.82
CA THR A 24 7.95 -1.29 -9.89
C THR A 24 7.81 -2.09 -8.60
N VAL A 25 8.78 -1.95 -7.71
CA VAL A 25 8.53 -2.07 -6.28
C VAL A 25 7.39 -1.10 -6.06
N MET A 26 6.16 -1.64 -6.10
CA MET A 26 5.03 -1.02 -5.49
C MET A 26 5.45 -1.00 -4.02
N ALA A 27 6.13 0.08 -3.64
CA ALA A 27 6.14 0.52 -2.27
C ALA A 27 4.65 0.54 -1.93
N ALA A 28 4.16 -0.52 -1.31
CA ALA A 28 2.89 -0.49 -0.64
C ALA A 28 3.04 0.70 0.27
N GLU A 29 2.47 1.83 -0.13
CA GLU A 29 2.36 3.01 0.70
C GLU A 29 1.70 2.49 1.95
N LYS A 30 2.50 2.22 2.99
CA LYS A 30 2.05 1.70 4.28
C LYS A 30 1.46 2.87 5.07
N ASP A 31 0.69 3.66 4.35
CA ASP A 31 0.03 4.83 4.82
C ASP A 31 -1.38 4.39 5.16
N GLY A 32 -1.78 4.73 6.37
CA GLY A 32 -3.01 4.22 6.91
C GLY A 32 -3.33 4.85 8.24
N ILE A 33 -4.35 4.30 8.86
CA ILE A 33 -4.87 4.74 10.14
C ILE A 33 -4.97 3.48 10.99
N MET A 34 -4.27 3.46 12.11
CA MET A 34 -4.27 2.33 13.03
C MET A 34 -4.94 2.68 14.35
N MET A 35 -5.56 1.70 14.99
CA MET A 35 -6.03 1.85 16.36
C MET A 35 -4.92 1.38 17.32
N LYS A 36 -4.50 2.28 18.20
CA LYS A 36 -3.45 2.06 19.19
C LYS A 36 -3.86 2.64 20.56
N ASN A 37 -3.90 1.79 21.58
CA ASN A 37 -4.35 2.10 22.94
C ASN A 37 -5.73 2.78 22.99
N GLY A 38 -6.68 2.32 22.16
CA GLY A 38 -8.00 2.92 22.07
C GLY A 38 -8.04 4.31 21.41
N LYS A 39 -6.91 4.77 20.87
CA LYS A 39 -6.78 6.02 20.12
C LYS A 39 -6.35 5.72 18.70
N ILE A 40 -6.74 6.58 17.78
CA ILE A 40 -6.35 6.40 16.39
C ILE A 40 -5.08 7.15 16.12
N ALA A 41 -4.12 6.46 15.51
CA ALA A 41 -2.87 7.03 15.05
C ALA A 41 -2.82 6.97 13.53
N LYS A 42 -2.32 8.03 12.92
CA LYS A 42 -1.96 8.00 11.50
C LYS A 42 -0.64 7.25 11.36
N MET A 43 -0.58 6.40 10.36
CA MET A 43 0.61 5.68 9.95
C MET A 43 1.05 6.25 8.60
N TYR A 44 2.33 6.58 8.48
CA TYR A 44 2.96 7.04 7.24
C TYR A 44 4.24 6.25 7.04
N GLU A 45 4.42 5.68 5.87
CA GLU A 45 5.52 4.78 5.53
C GLU A 45 5.70 3.62 6.52
N GLY A 46 4.60 3.14 7.11
CA GLY A 46 4.64 2.06 8.09
C GLY A 46 5.11 2.49 9.49
N ARG A 47 5.18 3.80 9.77
CA ARG A 47 5.48 4.35 11.09
C ARG A 47 4.33 5.22 11.61
N ASP A 48 4.09 5.11 12.90
CA ASP A 48 3.12 5.96 13.61
C ASP A 48 3.61 7.41 13.57
N VAL A 49 2.92 8.26 12.80
CA VAL A 49 3.25 9.69 12.71
C VAL A 49 2.58 10.55 13.77
N GLY A 50 1.59 10.01 14.47
CA GLY A 50 0.97 10.66 15.62
C GLY A 50 -0.54 10.40 15.73
N PRO A 51 -1.15 10.81 16.84
CA PRO A 51 -2.59 10.67 17.05
C PRO A 51 -3.37 11.49 16.02
N MET A 52 -4.61 11.07 15.80
CA MET A 52 -5.54 11.76 14.94
C MET A 52 -6.47 12.65 15.76
N ASP A 53 -6.27 13.97 15.67
CA ASP A 53 -7.02 14.96 16.46
C ASP A 53 -8.31 15.44 15.78
N ARG A 54 -8.57 14.97 14.56
CA ARG A 54 -9.74 15.34 13.76
C ARG A 54 -10.20 14.18 12.90
N MET A 55 -11.50 14.13 12.67
CA MET A 55 -12.09 13.25 11.66
C MET A 55 -11.39 13.48 10.31
N THR A 56 -10.97 12.40 9.67
CA THR A 56 -10.33 12.45 8.36
C THR A 56 -11.21 11.76 7.34
N THR A 57 -11.39 12.40 6.19
CA THR A 57 -12.03 11.77 5.03
C THR A 57 -10.93 11.33 4.09
N MET A 58 -10.90 10.04 3.78
CA MET A 58 -9.98 9.41 2.87
C MET A 58 -10.33 9.77 1.41
N ALA A 59 -9.38 9.56 0.50
CA ALA A 59 -9.58 9.86 -0.92
C ALA A 59 -10.74 9.06 -1.55
N ASN A 60 -11.00 7.84 -1.06
CA ASN A 60 -12.12 7.00 -1.50
C ASN A 60 -13.50 7.42 -0.93
N GLY A 61 -13.56 8.52 -0.17
CA GLY A 61 -14.79 9.00 0.48
C GLY A 61 -15.11 8.32 1.82
N THR A 62 -14.28 7.38 2.26
CA THR A 62 -14.39 6.75 3.59
C THR A 62 -14.00 7.75 4.66
N LYS A 63 -14.82 7.86 5.69
CA LYS A 63 -14.64 8.76 6.82
C LYS A 63 -14.18 7.96 8.03
N VAL A 64 -13.06 8.36 8.64
CA VAL A 64 -12.57 7.76 9.88
C VAL A 64 -12.72 8.77 11.02
N MET A 65 -13.57 8.42 11.97
CA MET A 65 -13.90 9.19 13.17
C MET A 65 -12.90 8.88 14.27
N MET A 66 -12.65 9.81 15.20
CA MET A 66 -11.64 9.72 16.29
C MET A 66 -11.86 8.59 17.32
N ASN A 67 -13.00 7.91 17.28
CA ASN A 67 -13.31 6.75 18.12
C ASN A 67 -13.03 5.40 17.44
N GLY A 68 -12.44 5.40 16.25
CA GLY A 68 -12.18 4.20 15.44
C GLY A 68 -13.33 3.85 14.51
N LYS A 69 -14.43 4.59 14.52
CA LYS A 69 -15.56 4.34 13.62
C LYS A 69 -15.21 4.76 12.19
N ILE A 70 -15.41 3.85 11.27
CA ILE A 70 -15.19 4.01 9.84
C ILE A 70 -16.58 4.06 9.18
N VAL A 71 -16.79 5.04 8.31
CA VAL A 71 -18.03 5.19 7.54
C VAL A 71 -17.65 5.29 6.07
N THR A 72 -17.94 4.27 5.28
CA THR A 72 -17.66 4.28 3.84
C THR A 72 -18.59 5.24 3.11
N LYS A 73 -18.25 5.57 1.85
CA LYS A 73 -19.11 6.39 0.99
C LYS A 73 -20.52 5.81 0.84
N ASP A 74 -20.64 4.48 0.85
CA ASP A 74 -21.92 3.75 0.74
C ASP A 74 -22.73 3.76 2.04
N GLY A 75 -22.20 4.39 3.10
CA GLY A 75 -22.83 4.45 4.41
C GLY A 75 -22.60 3.22 5.27
N GLN A 76 -21.79 2.25 4.82
CA GLN A 76 -21.41 1.12 5.66
C GLN A 76 -20.56 1.61 6.83
N GLN A 77 -20.87 1.12 8.02
CA GLN A 77 -20.17 1.49 9.24
C GLN A 77 -19.41 0.29 9.75
N SER A 78 -18.11 0.45 9.97
CA SER A 78 -17.25 -0.54 10.60
C SER A 78 -16.51 0.10 11.77
N GLN A 79 -16.06 -0.73 12.71
CA GLN A 79 -15.29 -0.28 13.87
C GLN A 79 -13.87 -0.79 13.70
N LEU A 80 -12.90 0.12 13.78
CA LEU A 80 -11.49 -0.23 13.85
C LEU A 80 -11.20 -0.76 15.26
N GLU A 81 -10.73 -2.00 15.33
CA GLU A 81 -10.33 -2.65 16.58
C GLU A 81 -8.86 -2.40 16.89
N GLU A 82 -8.48 -2.57 18.15
CA GLU A 82 -7.11 -2.38 18.63
C GLU A 82 -6.12 -3.26 17.86
N GLY A 83 -5.08 -2.65 17.29
CA GLY A 83 -4.10 -3.34 16.44
C GLY A 83 -4.53 -3.52 14.99
N GLN A 84 -5.74 -3.14 14.59
CA GLN A 84 -6.10 -3.08 13.17
C GLN A 84 -5.60 -1.79 12.52
N ILE A 85 -5.30 -1.91 11.23
CA ILE A 85 -4.79 -0.86 10.36
C ILE A 85 -5.75 -0.75 9.17
N MET A 86 -6.40 0.39 9.04
CA MET A 86 -7.09 0.78 7.81
C MET A 86 -6.09 1.45 6.89
N MET A 87 -5.70 0.79 5.81
CA MET A 87 -4.84 1.36 4.77
C MET A 87 -5.58 2.44 3.97
N LEU A 88 -4.84 3.36 3.34
CA LEU A 88 -5.40 4.37 2.45
C LEU A 88 -6.17 3.78 1.25
N ASP A 89 -5.82 2.57 0.82
CA ASP A 89 -6.52 1.84 -0.25
C ASP A 89 -7.88 1.26 0.19
N GLY A 90 -8.22 1.37 1.49
CA GLY A 90 -9.45 0.84 2.08
C GLY A 90 -9.34 -0.61 2.56
N LYS A 91 -8.15 -1.23 2.50
CA LYS A 91 -7.93 -2.55 3.08
C LYS A 91 -7.73 -2.46 4.58
N LEU A 92 -8.42 -3.34 5.30
CA LEU A 92 -8.17 -3.60 6.70
C LEU A 92 -7.10 -4.69 6.82
N ILE A 93 -6.00 -4.37 7.49
CA ILE A 93 -4.97 -5.32 7.87
C ILE A 93 -4.96 -5.44 9.39
N ASP A 94 -4.91 -6.66 9.91
CA ASP A 94 -4.63 -6.89 11.32
C ASP A 94 -3.11 -6.91 11.54
N ASN A 95 -2.59 -6.10 12.45
CA ASN A 95 -1.16 -6.06 12.79
C ASN A 95 -0.69 -7.38 13.45
N LYS A 96 -1.59 -8.30 13.81
CA LYS A 96 -1.23 -9.65 14.27
C LYS A 96 -0.60 -10.53 13.18
N SER A 97 -0.68 -10.16 11.89
CA SER A 97 -0.11 -10.95 10.79
C SER A 97 1.38 -10.69 10.51
N GLY A 98 2.06 -9.85 11.30
CA GLY A 98 3.48 -9.54 11.13
C GLY A 98 4.42 -10.34 12.04
N LYS A 99 4.22 -11.66 12.21
CA LYS A 99 5.14 -12.53 12.94
C LYS A 99 5.85 -13.50 12.02
#